data_AF-A0A843G1F4-F1
#
_entry.id   AF-A0A843G1F4-F1
#
_cell.length_a   1.000
_cell.length_b   1.000
_cell.length_c   1.000
_cell.angle_alpha   90.00
_cell.angle_beta   90.00
_cell.angle_gamma   90.00
#
_symmetry.space_group_name_H-M   'P 1'
#
loop_
_entity.id
_entity.type
_entity.pdbx_description
1 polymer ?
#
loop_
_entity_poly.entity_id
_entity_poly.type
_entity_poly.pdbx_seq_one_letter_code
_entity_poly.pdbx_strand_id
1 'polypeptide(L)'
;MMFCPECKSMLKSYDGKLRCPKCGYEKELDSTDKSHLQKVNHIQEKDIIIVDGDKEKNVTLPTIEIKCPECGYELAEWWLRQLRSADESEVRFFRFMTL
;
A
#
# COMPACT_ATOMS: atom_id res chain seq x y z
N MET A 1 -15.74 -2.37 3.13
CA MET A 1 -16.28 -1.19 3.84
C MET A 1 -17.51 -0.69 3.10
N MET A 2 -18.57 -0.27 3.79
CA MET A 2 -19.82 0.18 3.16
C MET A 2 -20.28 1.52 3.75
N PHE A 3 -20.89 2.36 2.90
CA PHE A 3 -21.40 3.67 3.26
C PHE A 3 -22.92 3.69 3.16
N CYS A 4 -23.56 4.46 4.02
CA CYS A 4 -25.00 4.66 3.97
C CYS A 4 -25.39 5.51 2.76
N PRO A 5 -26.45 5.14 2.01
CA PRO A 5 -26.92 5.91 0.87
C PRO A 5 -27.48 7.30 1.26
N GLU A 6 -28.03 7.45 2.46
CA GLU A 6 -28.63 8.71 2.91
C GLU A 6 -27.63 9.63 3.61
N CYS A 7 -26.97 9.10 4.64
CA CYS A 7 -26.11 9.90 5.54
C CYS A 7 -24.64 9.99 5.03
N LYS A 8 -24.29 9.27 3.95
CA LYS A 8 -22.91 9.03 3.45
C LYS A 8 -21.90 8.61 4.52
N SER A 9 -22.37 8.25 5.70
CA SER A 9 -21.53 7.85 6.83
C SER A 9 -21.25 6.35 6.74
N MET A 10 -20.15 5.93 7.33
CA MET A 10 -19.74 4.53 7.34
C MET A 10 -20.73 3.68 8.15
N LEU A 11 -21.23 2.58 7.56
CA LEU A 11 -22.10 1.64 8.25
C LEU A 11 -21.28 0.79 9.22
N LYS A 12 -21.86 0.50 10.40
CA LYS A 12 -21.24 -0.35 11.43
C LYS A 12 -22.00 -1.66 11.57
N SER A 13 -21.30 -2.77 11.78
CA SER A 13 -21.93 -4.05 12.08
C SER A 13 -22.50 -4.05 13.50
N TYR A 14 -23.80 -4.31 13.62
CA TYR A 14 -24.52 -4.50 14.87
C TYR A 14 -25.37 -5.77 14.74
N ASP A 15 -25.09 -6.79 15.55
CA ASP A 15 -25.85 -8.05 15.61
C ASP A 15 -26.07 -8.75 14.25
N GLY A 16 -25.04 -8.75 13.38
CA GLY A 16 -25.14 -9.36 12.05
C GLY A 16 -25.87 -8.51 10.98
N LYS A 17 -26.20 -7.26 11.28
CA LYS A 17 -26.72 -6.25 10.33
C LYS A 17 -25.81 -5.03 10.28
N LEU A 18 -25.83 -4.28 9.19
CA LEU A 18 -25.10 -3.02 9.02
C LEU A 18 -26.02 -1.83 9.30
N ARG A 19 -25.68 -1.00 10.30
CA ARG A 19 -26.49 0.15 10.72
C ARG A 19 -25.73 1.48 10.56
N CYS A 20 -26.37 2.53 10.00
CA CYS A 20 -25.83 3.91 10.04
C CYS A 20 -26.04 4.48 11.45
N PRO A 21 -24.97 4.91 12.15
CA PRO A 21 -25.09 5.50 13.48
C PRO A 21 -25.73 6.91 13.47
N LYS A 22 -25.82 7.57 12.31
CA LYS A 22 -26.42 8.92 12.18
C LYS A 22 -27.90 8.91 11.85
N CYS A 23 -28.34 8.14 10.85
CA CYS A 23 -29.74 8.14 10.39
C CYS A 23 -30.50 6.85 10.74
N GLY A 24 -29.83 5.83 11.26
CA GLY A 24 -30.48 4.58 11.66
C GLY A 24 -30.76 3.60 10.53
N TYR A 25 -30.36 3.88 9.28
CA TYR A 25 -30.48 2.96 8.14
C TYR A 25 -29.88 1.59 8.45
N GLU A 26 -30.62 0.51 8.18
CA GLU A 26 -30.21 -0.87 8.41
C GLU A 26 -30.16 -1.66 7.09
N LYS A 27 -29.08 -2.42 6.88
CA LYS A 27 -28.90 -3.35 5.77
C LYS A 27 -28.54 -4.72 6.33
N GLU A 28 -29.16 -5.78 5.81
CA GLU A 28 -28.76 -7.15 6.15
C GLU A 28 -27.47 -7.53 5.41
N LEU A 29 -26.64 -8.35 6.04
CA LEU A 29 -25.36 -8.80 5.47
C LEU A 29 -25.59 -10.02 4.56
N ASP A 30 -25.47 -9.82 3.25
CA ASP A 30 -25.47 -10.92 2.28
C ASP A 30 -24.18 -11.75 2.39
N SER A 31 -24.18 -12.96 1.83
CA SER A 31 -23.00 -13.85 1.81
C SER A 31 -21.77 -13.19 1.18
N THR A 32 -21.97 -12.29 0.22
CA THR A 32 -20.92 -11.48 -0.41
C THR A 32 -20.39 -10.38 0.51
N ASP A 33 -21.23 -9.81 1.38
CA ASP A 33 -20.79 -8.79 2.34
C ASP A 33 -19.96 -9.41 3.49
N LYS A 34 -20.22 -10.68 3.84
CA LYS A 34 -19.46 -11.43 4.86
C LYS A 34 -18.01 -11.70 4.44
N SER A 35 -17.73 -11.95 3.16
CA SER A 35 -16.36 -12.16 2.67
C SER A 35 -15.53 -10.88 2.71
N HIS A 36 -16.14 -9.72 2.45
CA HIS A 36 -15.49 -8.41 2.55
C HIS A 36 -15.27 -7.92 4.00
N LEU A 37 -15.95 -8.53 4.98
CA LEU A 37 -15.77 -8.27 6.41
C LEU A 37 -14.80 -9.23 7.08
N GLN A 38 -14.44 -10.35 6.43
CA GLN A 38 -13.37 -11.19 6.94
C GLN A 38 -12.10 -10.35 6.96
N LYS A 39 -11.54 -10.18 8.17
CA LYS A 39 -10.17 -9.70 8.34
C LYS A 39 -9.30 -10.54 7.42
N VAL A 40 -8.77 -9.90 6.38
CA VAL A 40 -7.79 -10.53 5.51
C VAL A 40 -6.54 -10.73 6.38
N ASN A 41 -6.48 -11.86 7.07
CA ASN A 41 -5.30 -12.32 7.81
C ASN A 41 -4.18 -12.75 6.85
N HIS A 42 -4.48 -12.78 5.56
CA HIS A 42 -3.48 -13.04 4.54
C HIS A 42 -2.87 -11.72 4.12
N ILE A 43 -1.72 -11.40 4.72
CA ILE A 43 -0.78 -10.44 4.14
C ILE A 43 -0.43 -11.04 2.79
N GLN A 44 -1.11 -10.61 1.73
CA GLN A 44 -0.57 -10.78 0.40
C GLN A 44 0.72 -9.99 0.42
N GLU A 45 1.85 -10.67 0.23
CA GLU A 45 3.11 -10.04 -0.14
C GLU A 45 2.78 -9.21 -1.39
N LYS A 46 2.50 -7.92 -1.18
CA LYS A 46 2.33 -7.01 -2.29
C LYS A 46 3.71 -6.95 -2.92
N ASP A 47 3.83 -7.50 -4.12
CA ASP A 47 4.96 -7.21 -4.98
C ASP A 47 5.18 -5.70 -4.91
N ILE A 48 6.39 -5.32 -4.52
CA ILE A 48 6.75 -3.92 -4.39
C ILE A 48 6.86 -3.42 -5.82
N ILE A 49 5.73 -2.94 -6.36
CA ILE A 49 5.71 -2.29 -7.65
C ILE A 49 6.49 -0.99 -7.46
N ILE A 50 7.76 -1.01 -7.88
CA ILE A 50 8.54 0.21 -8.05
C ILE A 50 7.87 0.93 -9.23
N VAL A 51 6.93 1.82 -8.92
CA VAL A 51 6.30 2.67 -9.92
C VAL A 51 7.37 3.65 -10.36
N ASP A 52 8.07 3.32 -11.44
CA ASP A 52 8.86 4.27 -12.21
C ASP A 52 7.89 5.28 -12.81
N GLY A 53 7.61 6.33 -12.06
CA GLY A 53 6.96 7.48 -12.61
C GLY A 53 7.91 8.10 -13.63
N ASP A 54 7.56 8.02 -14.92
CA ASP A 54 8.16 8.83 -16.01
C ASP A 54 8.23 10.36 -15.71
N LYS A 55 7.68 10.78 -14.56
CA LYS A 55 7.70 12.15 -14.02
C LYS A 55 8.93 12.48 -13.15
N GLU A 56 9.78 11.52 -12.80
CA GLU A 56 10.95 11.72 -11.93
C GLU A 56 12.30 11.80 -12.68
N LYS A 57 12.29 12.00 -14.00
CA LYS A 57 13.53 12.23 -14.78
C LYS A 57 14.31 13.51 -14.37
N ASN A 58 13.80 14.28 -13.41
CA ASN A 58 14.40 15.52 -12.92
C ASN A 58 14.61 15.53 -11.38
N VAL A 59 14.67 14.36 -10.73
CA VAL A 59 15.16 14.29 -9.35
C VAL A 59 16.61 13.84 -9.40
N THR A 60 17.54 14.77 -9.13
CA THR A 60 18.95 14.42 -8.96
C THR A 60 19.08 13.59 -7.70
N LEU A 61 19.05 12.26 -7.84
CA LEU A 61 19.28 11.34 -6.75
C LEU A 61 20.77 11.35 -6.39
N PRO A 62 21.11 11.15 -5.10
CA PRO A 62 22.49 11.00 -4.72
C PRO A 62 23.08 9.75 -5.37
N THR A 63 24.32 9.86 -5.85
CA THR A 63 25.08 8.74 -6.39
C THR A 63 26.04 8.21 -5.34
N ILE A 64 26.34 6.91 -5.42
CA ILE A 64 27.29 6.20 -4.58
C ILE A 64 28.07 5.19 -5.41
N GLU A 65 29.34 5.00 -5.05
CA GLU A 65 30.20 3.98 -5.62
C GLU A 65 30.03 2.67 -4.85
N ILE A 66 29.32 1.71 -5.45
CA ILE A 66 29.09 0.37 -4.91
C ILE A 66 29.08 -0.62 -6.06
N LYS A 67 29.65 -1.82 -5.87
CA LYS A 67 29.67 -2.83 -6.92
C LYS A 67 28.39 -3.67 -6.93
N CYS A 68 27.69 -3.71 -8.06
CA CYS A 68 26.55 -4.63 -8.21
C CYS A 68 27.02 -6.08 -8.32
N PRO A 69 26.48 -7.01 -7.51
CA PRO A 69 26.81 -8.43 -7.62
C PRO A 69 26.29 -9.09 -8.91
N GLU A 70 25.27 -8.52 -9.56
CA GLU A 70 24.66 -9.09 -10.77
C GLU A 70 25.24 -8.52 -12.07
N CYS A 71 25.35 -7.19 -12.19
CA CYS A 71 25.77 -6.53 -13.43
C CYS A 71 27.19 -5.96 -13.40
N GLY A 72 27.85 -5.91 -12.23
CA GLY A 72 29.24 -5.49 -12.10
C GLY A 72 29.51 -3.98 -12.22
N TYR A 73 28.49 -3.15 -12.44
CA TYR A 73 28.64 -1.69 -12.43
C TYR A 73 28.97 -1.15 -11.03
N GLU A 74 29.70 -0.04 -11.00
CA GLU A 74 30.23 0.55 -9.77
C GLU A 74 29.51 1.85 -9.38
N LEU A 75 28.76 2.49 -10.27
CA LEU A 75 28.02 3.71 -9.99
C LEU A 75 26.53 3.41 -9.86
N ALA A 76 25.93 3.75 -8.71
CA ALA A 76 24.51 3.62 -8.48
C ALA A 76 23.90 4.92 -7.94
N GLU A 77 22.71 5.24 -8.43
CA GLU A 77 21.81 6.17 -7.74
C GLU A 77 21.11 5.42 -6.61
N TRP A 78 20.88 6.08 -5.47
CA TRP A 78 20.23 5.43 -4.33
C TRP A 78 19.19 6.31 -3.66
N TRP A 79 18.21 5.67 -3.04
CA TRP A 79 17.18 6.32 -2.24
C TRP A 79 16.64 5.39 -1.14
N LEU A 80 15.94 5.99 -0.20
CA LEU A 80 15.34 5.31 0.95
C LEU A 80 13.82 5.28 0.81
N ARG A 81 13.20 4.14 1.15
CA ARG A 81 11.74 4.04 1.20
C ARG A 81 11.30 3.20 2.39
N GLN A 82 10.29 3.69 3.10
CA GLN A 82 9.60 2.97 4.16
C GLN A 82 8.59 2.01 3.52
N LEU A 83 8.85 0.71 3.61
CA LEU A 83 7.97 -0.33 3.06
C LEU A 83 6.93 -0.85 4.07
N ARG A 84 7.16 -0.63 5.37
CA ARG A 84 6.36 -1.17 6.47
C ARG A 84 6.15 -0.12 7.57
N SER A 85 5.54 -0.55 8.68
CA SER A 85 5.27 0.30 9.84
C SER A 85 6.57 0.91 10.40
N ALA A 86 6.42 2.05 11.09
CA ALA A 86 7.53 2.86 11.61
C ALA A 86 8.48 2.16 12.61
N ASP A 87 8.17 0.93 13.02
CA ASP A 87 9.00 0.11 13.91
C ASP A 87 10.12 -0.63 13.16
N GLU A 88 10.05 -0.71 11.83
CA GLU A 88 11.06 -1.38 11.00
C GLU A 88 12.03 -0.36 10.36
N SER A 89 13.28 -0.79 10.17
CA SER A 89 14.32 0.03 9.54
C SER A 89 13.99 0.37 8.08
N GLU A 90 14.40 1.56 7.64
CA GLU A 90 14.30 2.01 6.25
C GLU A 90 14.98 1.05 5.25
N VAL A 91 14.38 0.89 4.06
CA VAL A 91 14.94 0.07 2.99
C VAL A 91 15.64 0.96 1.97
N ARG A 92 16.89 0.59 1.64
CA ARG A 92 17.72 1.23 0.61
C ARG A 92 17.49 0.58 -0.73
N PHE A 93 17.29 1.40 -1.74
CA PHE A 93 17.19 0.99 -3.14
C PHE A 93 18.39 1.54 -3.90
N PHE A 94 18.92 0.72 -4.81
CA PHE A 94 20.04 1.07 -5.68
C PHE A 94 19.63 0.86 -7.13
N ARG A 95 19.89 1.86 -7.96
CA ARG A 95 19.74 1.79 -9.42
C ARG A 95 21.09 1.98 -10.05
N PHE A 96 21.59 0.91 -10.67
CA PHE A 96 22.83 0.95 -11.42
C PHE A 96 22.58 1.52 -12.81
N MET A 97 23.34 2.52 -13.21
CA MET A 97 23.29 3.05 -14.57
C MET A 97 24.11 2.14 -15.49
N THR A 98 23.44 1.43 -16.39
CA THR A 98 24.06 0.90 -17.60
C THR A 98 24.34 2.07 -18.54
N LEU A 99 25.63 2.30 -18.86
CA LEU A 99 26.02 3.16 -19.99
C LEU A 99 25.59 2.54 -21.32
#